data_AF-A0AAV0RAT0-F1
#
_entry.id   AF-A0AAV0RAT0-F1
#
_cell.length_a   1.000
_cell.length_b   1.000
_cell.length_c   1.000
_cell.angle_alpha   90.00
_cell.angle_beta   90.00
_cell.angle_gamma   90.00
#
_symmetry.space_group_name_H-M   'P 1'
#
loop_
_entity.id
_entity.type
_entity.pdbx_description
1 polymer ?
#
loop_
_entity_poly.entity_id
_entity_poly.type
_entity_poly.pdbx_seq_one_letter_code
_entity_poly.pdbx_strand_id
1 'polypeptide(L)'
;MPILLSSGFSDGPNRGGVSGTRVTGTLFGYRKGRVSLSIQETPKCLPSAVVELAMQTSVLQKELGSGMLRIALECEKRADSNKMKLLDEPLWTMYCNGKKTGYGVKREATAEDLQVMELLKPVSMGAGVLPGNAETEGVEGELAYMRAFFERVVGSKDSETFYMLSPEGNNGPELTIFFVRV
;
A
#
# COMPACT_ATOMS: atom_id res chain seq x y z
N MET A 1 51.09 -26.61 -10.37
CA MET A 1 50.12 -27.16 -11.34
C MET A 1 50.08 -28.66 -11.09
N PRO A 2 48.98 -29.18 -10.52
CA PRO A 2 47.79 -29.44 -11.32
C PRO A 2 46.45 -28.97 -10.71
N ILE A 3 45.62 -28.44 -11.61
CA ILE A 3 44.15 -28.53 -11.79
C ILE A 3 43.32 -28.89 -10.55
N LEU A 4 42.56 -27.89 -10.06
CA LEU A 4 41.35 -28.11 -9.27
C LEU A 4 40.14 -27.58 -10.06
N LEU A 5 39.18 -28.50 -10.18
CA LEU A 5 37.98 -28.45 -11.00
C LEU A 5 37.08 -27.25 -10.68
N SER A 6 36.57 -26.62 -11.73
CA SER A 6 35.38 -25.80 -11.72
C SER A 6 34.22 -26.60 -11.16
N SER A 7 33.70 -26.21 -9.99
CA SER A 7 32.35 -26.57 -9.56
C SER A 7 31.49 -25.33 -9.76
N GLY A 8 30.60 -25.43 -10.75
CA GLY A 8 29.68 -24.38 -11.12
C GLY A 8 28.78 -24.00 -9.96
N PHE A 9 28.60 -22.70 -9.78
CA PHE A 9 27.49 -22.16 -9.02
C PHE A 9 26.21 -22.75 -9.60
N SER A 10 25.53 -23.53 -8.78
CA SER A 10 24.23 -24.11 -9.12
C SER A 10 23.23 -22.97 -9.16
N ASP A 11 22.83 -22.56 -10.36
CA ASP A 11 21.64 -21.75 -10.57
C ASP A 11 20.46 -22.48 -9.91
N GLY A 12 19.99 -21.93 -8.78
CA GLY A 12 18.74 -22.34 -8.18
C GLY A 12 17.59 -22.12 -9.17
N PRO A 13 16.53 -22.94 -9.11
CA PRO A 13 15.54 -22.99 -10.17
C PRO A 13 14.84 -21.64 -10.27
N ASN A 14 14.95 -21.09 -11.48
CA ASN A 14 14.20 -19.96 -12.01
C ASN A 14 12.74 -20.07 -11.55
N ARG A 15 12.37 -19.32 -10.51
CA ARG A 15 10.97 -19.16 -10.14
C ARG A 15 10.33 -18.45 -11.34
N GLY A 16 9.59 -19.19 -12.15
CA GLY A 16 8.67 -18.66 -13.16
C GLY A 16 7.52 -17.91 -12.50
N GLY A 17 7.85 -16.93 -11.68
CA GLY A 17 6.95 -16.16 -10.85
C GLY A 17 6.47 -14.93 -11.59
N VAL A 18 5.17 -14.71 -11.54
CA VAL A 18 4.48 -13.50 -11.99
C VAL A 18 5.36 -12.26 -11.73
N SER A 19 5.79 -11.58 -12.80
CA SER A 19 6.64 -10.38 -12.68
C SER A 19 5.85 -9.28 -11.98
N GLY A 20 6.09 -9.11 -10.69
CA GLY A 20 5.52 -8.01 -9.92
C GLY A 20 6.16 -6.68 -10.34
N THR A 21 5.36 -5.63 -10.45
CA THR A 21 5.89 -4.28 -10.68
C THR A 21 6.09 -3.58 -9.34
N ARG A 22 7.27 -2.98 -9.14
CA ARG A 22 7.51 -2.19 -7.93
C ARG A 22 6.75 -0.86 -8.00
N VAL A 23 6.01 -0.54 -6.95
CA VAL A 23 5.31 0.73 -6.78
C VAL A 23 5.59 1.32 -5.40
N THR A 24 5.19 2.58 -5.17
CA THR A 24 5.28 3.24 -3.86
C THR A 24 3.90 3.33 -3.24
N GLY A 25 3.75 2.84 -2.01
CA GLY A 25 2.54 3.00 -1.21
C GLY A 25 2.81 3.89 -0.02
N THR A 26 1.94 4.87 0.22
CA THR A 26 1.98 5.74 1.40
C THR A 26 0.65 5.60 2.14
N LEU A 27 0.69 5.12 3.38
CA LEU A 27 -0.45 5.17 4.31
C LEU A 27 -0.25 6.37 5.23
N PHE A 28 -1.24 7.24 5.33
CA PHE A 28 -1.13 8.45 6.14
C PHE A 28 -2.48 8.87 6.70
N GLY A 29 -2.45 9.60 7.80
CA GLY A 29 -3.65 10.14 8.42
C GLY A 29 -3.37 10.83 9.74
N TYR A 30 -4.28 11.69 10.14
CA TYR A 30 -4.25 12.31 11.46
C TYR A 30 -4.46 11.26 12.55
N ARG A 31 -3.90 11.52 13.75
CA ARG A 31 -3.95 10.58 14.88
C ARG A 31 -5.36 10.08 15.23
N LYS A 32 -6.37 10.95 15.15
CA LYS A 32 -7.80 10.63 15.39
C LYS A 32 -8.60 10.42 14.09
N GLY A 33 -7.94 10.49 12.94
CA GLY A 33 -8.55 10.40 11.62
C GLY A 33 -8.52 9.00 11.03
N ARG A 34 -9.17 8.87 9.87
CA ARG A 34 -9.09 7.70 9.00
C ARG A 34 -7.78 7.68 8.23
N VAL A 35 -7.35 6.49 7.83
CA VAL A 35 -6.15 6.30 7.01
C VAL A 35 -6.48 6.53 5.54
N SER A 36 -5.65 7.31 4.86
CA SER A 36 -5.60 7.39 3.41
C SER A 36 -4.44 6.55 2.88
N LEU A 37 -4.72 5.69 1.90
CA LEU A 37 -3.74 4.94 1.12
C LEU A 37 -3.53 5.66 -0.21
N SER A 38 -2.33 6.15 -0.45
CA SER A 38 -1.87 6.67 -1.75
C SER A 38 -0.97 5.66 -2.44
N ILE A 39 -1.23 5.39 -3.71
CA ILE A 39 -0.40 4.54 -4.57
C ILE A 39 0.23 5.43 -5.64
N GLN A 40 1.54 5.36 -5.81
CA GLN A 40 2.30 6.07 -6.84
C GLN A 40 3.18 5.08 -7.61
N GLU A 41 3.36 5.28 -8.92
CA GLU A 41 4.31 4.47 -9.70
C GLU A 41 5.75 4.61 -9.16
N THR A 42 6.14 5.85 -8.83
CA THR A 42 7.38 6.16 -8.13
C THR A 42 7.12 7.22 -7.06
N PRO A 43 7.99 7.40 -6.04
CA PRO A 43 7.76 8.36 -4.95
C PRO A 43 7.62 9.82 -5.42
N LYS A 44 8.03 10.14 -6.66
CA LYS A 44 8.08 11.49 -7.23
C LYS A 44 6.91 11.80 -8.18
N CYS A 45 6.07 10.81 -8.51
CA CYS A 45 4.92 10.98 -9.40
C CYS A 45 3.68 11.39 -8.61
N LEU A 46 2.63 11.86 -9.29
CA LEU A 46 1.33 12.04 -8.65
C LEU A 46 0.72 10.67 -8.24
N PRO A 47 -0.15 10.63 -7.22
CA PRO A 47 -0.90 9.43 -6.89
C PRO A 47 -1.70 8.92 -8.09
N SER A 48 -1.56 7.64 -8.43
CA SER A 48 -2.42 6.96 -9.40
C SER A 48 -3.75 6.51 -8.77
N ALA A 49 -3.78 6.34 -7.45
CA ALA A 49 -5.00 6.09 -6.69
C ALA A 49 -4.86 6.62 -5.26
N VAL A 50 -5.96 7.15 -4.72
CA VAL A 50 -6.13 7.45 -3.29
C VAL A 50 -7.38 6.74 -2.79
N VAL A 51 -7.23 5.94 -1.74
CA VAL A 51 -8.32 5.21 -1.10
C VAL A 51 -8.36 5.58 0.38
N GLU A 52 -9.48 6.14 0.82
CA GLU A 52 -9.74 6.37 2.24
C GLU A 52 -10.29 5.08 2.87
N LEU A 53 -9.61 4.59 3.90
CA LEU A 53 -9.93 3.36 4.59
C LEU A 53 -10.78 3.64 5.83
N ALA A 54 -11.76 2.79 6.15
CA ALA A 54 -12.52 2.89 7.40
C ALA A 54 -11.68 2.72 8.69
N MET A 55 -10.40 2.37 8.56
CA MET A 55 -9.46 2.15 9.65
C MET A 55 -8.95 3.49 10.18
N GLN A 56 -8.93 3.65 11.51
CA GLN A 56 -8.27 4.78 12.15
C GLN A 56 -6.74 4.61 12.15
N THR A 57 -6.01 5.71 12.09
CA THR A 57 -4.53 5.71 12.11
C THR A 57 -3.95 4.99 13.33
N SER A 58 -4.56 5.16 14.50
CA SER A 58 -4.15 4.48 15.74
C SER A 58 -4.30 2.95 15.65
N VAL A 59 -5.33 2.46 14.96
CA VAL A 59 -5.55 1.03 14.73
C VAL A 59 -4.53 0.49 13.75
N LEU A 60 -4.25 1.22 12.67
CA LEU A 60 -3.20 0.84 11.71
C LEU A 60 -1.85 0.64 12.40
N GLN A 61 -1.42 1.60 13.20
CA GLN A 61 -0.14 1.54 13.92
C GLN A 61 -0.08 0.34 14.86
N LYS A 62 -1.18 0.06 15.56
CA LYS A 62 -1.28 -1.10 16.45
C LYS A 62 -1.16 -2.42 15.67
N GLU A 63 -1.88 -2.57 14.57
CA GLU A 63 -1.86 -3.80 13.76
C GLU A 63 -0.49 -4.00 13.11
N LEU A 64 0.15 -2.94 12.59
CA LEU A 64 1.53 -3.00 12.08
C LEU A 64 2.52 -3.44 13.15
N GLY A 65 2.40 -2.92 14.38
CA GLY A 65 3.23 -3.32 15.51
C GLY A 65 3.05 -4.78 15.95
N SER A 66 1.97 -5.45 15.53
CA SER A 66 1.73 -6.88 15.81
C SER A 66 2.44 -7.83 14.82
N GLY A 67 3.04 -7.30 13.75
CA GLY A 67 3.92 -8.02 12.83
C GLY A 67 3.26 -8.59 11.56
N MET A 68 1.93 -8.59 11.45
CA MET A 68 1.23 -9.02 10.23
C MET A 68 -0.11 -8.31 10.07
N LEU A 69 -0.24 -7.51 9.02
CA LEU A 69 -1.47 -6.82 8.65
C LEU A 69 -1.89 -7.18 7.22
N ARG A 70 -3.09 -7.73 7.07
CA ARG A 70 -3.72 -8.01 5.78
C ARG A 70 -4.97 -7.16 5.62
N ILE A 71 -4.97 -6.30 4.60
CA ILE A 71 -6.12 -5.49 4.23
C ILE A 71 -6.67 -6.06 2.94
N ALA A 72 -7.93 -6.49 2.91
CA ALA A 72 -8.63 -6.84 1.69
C ALA A 72 -9.72 -5.81 1.39
N LEU A 73 -9.78 -5.37 0.15
CA LEU A 73 -10.74 -4.44 -0.40
C LEU A 73 -11.52 -5.19 -1.48
N GLU A 74 -12.75 -5.53 -1.16
CA GLU A 74 -13.61 -6.37 -2.00
C GLU A 74 -14.75 -5.53 -2.58
N CYS A 75 -15.05 -5.67 -3.87
CA CYS A 75 -16.27 -5.11 -4.45
C CYS A 75 -16.97 -6.16 -5.32
N GLU A 76 -18.27 -6.00 -5.53
CA GLU A 76 -19.04 -6.89 -6.39
C GLU A 76 -18.76 -6.59 -7.86
N LYS A 77 -18.63 -7.64 -8.66
CA LYS A 77 -18.50 -7.53 -10.11
C LYS A 77 -19.83 -7.10 -10.73
N ARG A 78 -19.88 -5.87 -11.23
CA ARG A 78 -21.04 -5.32 -11.95
C ARG A 78 -20.87 -5.48 -13.46
N ALA A 79 -21.97 -5.32 -14.21
CA ALA A 79 -21.94 -5.43 -15.68
C ALA A 79 -20.89 -4.50 -16.32
N ASP A 80 -20.72 -3.29 -15.78
CA ASP A 80 -19.75 -2.30 -16.27
C ASP A 80 -18.33 -2.48 -15.72
N SER A 81 -18.11 -3.36 -14.73
CA SER A 81 -16.78 -3.59 -14.13
C SER A 81 -15.75 -4.08 -15.16
N ASN A 82 -16.19 -4.69 -16.27
CA ASN A 82 -15.31 -5.10 -17.36
C ASN A 82 -14.66 -3.93 -18.13
N LYS A 83 -15.20 -2.71 -18.03
CA LYS A 83 -14.67 -1.50 -18.68
C LYS A 83 -13.80 -0.65 -17.76
N MET A 84 -13.83 -0.93 -16.46
CA MET A 84 -13.16 -0.15 -15.42
C MET A 84 -11.92 -0.91 -14.92
N LYS A 85 -10.80 -0.23 -14.70
CA LYS A 85 -9.64 -0.87 -14.04
C LYS A 85 -9.98 -1.18 -12.60
N LEU A 86 -9.35 -2.21 -12.01
CA LEU A 86 -9.68 -2.64 -10.66
C LEU A 86 -9.55 -1.50 -9.65
N LEU A 87 -8.42 -0.80 -9.62
CA LEU A 87 -8.18 0.34 -8.73
C LEU A 87 -9.08 1.57 -9.01
N ASP A 88 -9.89 1.55 -10.06
CA ASP A 88 -10.84 2.61 -10.39
C ASP A 88 -12.22 2.41 -9.76
N GLU A 89 -12.48 1.26 -9.13
CA GLU A 89 -13.75 1.04 -8.44
C GLU A 89 -13.93 2.03 -7.28
N PRO A 90 -15.13 2.64 -7.14
CA PRO A 90 -15.35 3.75 -6.23
C PRO A 90 -15.48 3.32 -4.76
N LEU A 91 -15.92 2.09 -4.51
CA LEU A 91 -16.30 1.61 -3.19
C LEU A 91 -15.90 0.16 -2.98
N TRP A 92 -15.31 -0.10 -1.83
CA TRP A 92 -14.80 -1.40 -1.42
C TRP A 92 -15.33 -1.75 -0.04
N THR A 93 -15.75 -2.99 0.17
CA THR A 93 -15.88 -3.54 1.51
C THR A 93 -14.48 -3.87 2.03
N MET A 94 -14.13 -3.29 3.17
CA MET A 94 -12.81 -3.48 3.76
C MET A 94 -12.83 -4.57 4.83
N TYR A 95 -11.85 -5.47 4.73
CA TYR A 95 -11.55 -6.48 5.72
C TYR A 95 -10.14 -6.27 6.24
N CYS A 96 -9.97 -6.36 7.56
CA CYS A 96 -8.67 -6.37 8.21
C CYS A 96 -8.48 -7.75 8.86
N ASN A 97 -7.43 -8.47 8.47
CA ASN A 97 -7.11 -9.80 8.99
C ASN A 97 -8.33 -10.76 8.95
N GLY A 98 -9.09 -10.71 7.85
CA GLY A 98 -10.28 -11.56 7.62
C GLY A 98 -11.57 -11.08 8.28
N LYS A 99 -11.56 -9.98 9.04
CA LYS A 99 -12.75 -9.40 9.68
C LYS A 99 -13.23 -8.17 8.92
N LYS A 100 -14.52 -8.10 8.60
CA LYS A 100 -15.12 -6.90 7.99
C LYS A 100 -15.01 -5.73 8.97
N THR A 101 -14.37 -4.64 8.54
CA THR A 101 -14.08 -3.47 9.38
C THR A 101 -14.73 -2.19 8.87
N GLY A 102 -15.24 -2.16 7.63
CA GLY A 102 -15.98 -1.03 7.09
C GLY A 102 -15.87 -0.95 5.58
N TYR A 103 -15.70 0.26 5.06
CA TYR A 103 -15.58 0.53 3.63
C TYR A 103 -14.28 1.27 3.31
N GLY A 104 -13.70 0.96 2.15
CA GLY A 104 -12.69 1.77 1.48
C GLY A 104 -13.33 2.57 0.37
N VAL A 105 -13.05 3.87 0.28
CA VAL A 105 -13.64 4.76 -0.73
C VAL A 105 -12.52 5.32 -1.60
N LYS A 106 -12.57 5.03 -2.90
CA LYS A 106 -11.67 5.69 -3.85
C LYS A 106 -12.12 7.14 -3.99
N ARG A 107 -11.17 8.07 -3.93
CA ARG A 107 -11.40 9.50 -4.14
C ARG A 107 -10.27 10.12 -4.94
N GLU A 108 -10.52 11.30 -5.48
CA GLU A 108 -9.46 12.13 -6.05
C GLU A 108 -8.51 12.61 -4.94
N ALA A 109 -7.25 12.86 -5.33
CA ALA A 109 -6.28 13.46 -4.43
C ALA A 109 -6.68 14.92 -4.15
N THR A 110 -6.81 15.25 -2.88
CA THR A 110 -7.06 16.60 -2.38
C THR A 110 -5.77 17.42 -2.36
N ALA A 111 -5.88 18.74 -2.18
CA ALA A 111 -4.71 19.61 -2.01
C ALA A 111 -3.82 19.16 -0.83
N GLU A 112 -4.43 18.66 0.25
CA GLU A 112 -3.72 18.15 1.42
C GLU A 112 -2.94 16.86 1.09
N ASP A 113 -3.54 15.91 0.35
CA ASP A 113 -2.82 14.70 -0.06
C ASP A 113 -1.61 15.05 -0.92
N LEU A 114 -1.78 16.00 -1.86
CA LEU A 114 -0.70 16.46 -2.72
C LEU A 114 0.41 17.16 -1.94
N GLN A 115 0.07 17.93 -0.91
CA GLN A 115 1.04 18.54 0.01
C GLN A 115 1.81 17.47 0.80
N VAL A 116 1.13 16.43 1.30
CA VAL A 116 1.79 15.29 1.95
C VAL A 116 2.74 14.60 0.97
N MET A 117 2.32 14.38 -0.29
CA MET A 117 3.18 13.76 -1.30
C MET A 117 4.43 14.61 -1.60
N GLU A 118 4.29 15.94 -1.67
CA GLU A 118 5.42 16.85 -1.90
C GLU A 118 6.39 16.87 -0.72
N LEU A 119 5.89 16.92 0.52
CA LEU A 119 6.72 16.84 1.73
C LEU A 119 7.51 15.53 1.80
N LEU A 120 6.91 14.43 1.33
CA LEU A 120 7.53 13.11 1.34
C LEU A 120 8.37 12.82 0.09
N LYS A 121 8.43 13.70 -0.91
CA LYS A 121 9.25 13.52 -2.13
C LYS A 121 10.72 13.10 -1.88
N PRO A 122 11.45 13.59 -0.86
CA PRO A 122 12.80 13.10 -0.54
C PRO A 122 12.82 11.75 0.19
N VAL A 123 11.67 11.28 0.68
CA VAL A 123 11.52 10.02 1.44
C VAL A 123 11.15 8.89 0.49
N SER A 124 12.08 7.93 0.35
CA SER A 124 11.83 6.71 -0.44
C SER A 124 11.03 5.68 0.35
N MET A 125 11.42 5.43 1.60
CA MET A 125 10.76 4.55 2.55
C MET A 125 10.92 5.11 3.96
N GLY A 126 10.03 4.72 4.87
CA GLY A 126 10.10 5.06 6.28
C GLY A 126 8.74 5.43 6.86
N ALA A 127 8.68 5.56 8.17
CA ALA A 127 7.52 6.04 8.89
C ALA A 127 7.91 7.27 9.74
N GLY A 128 6.95 8.15 9.98
CA GLY A 128 7.19 9.38 10.73
C GLY A 128 5.92 10.18 10.95
N VAL A 129 6.10 11.40 11.43
CA VAL A 129 5.03 12.40 11.58
C VAL A 129 5.37 13.64 10.78
N LEU A 130 4.37 14.21 10.11
CA LEU A 130 4.43 15.50 9.47
C LEU A 130 3.68 16.53 10.33
N PRO A 131 4.14 17.78 10.35
CA PRO A 131 3.39 18.85 11.01
C PRO A 131 2.01 18.98 10.36
N GLY A 132 0.96 18.98 11.18
CA GLY A 132 -0.41 19.18 10.72
C GLY A 132 -0.61 20.53 10.08
N ASN A 133 -1.56 20.61 9.16
CA ASN A 133 -2.01 21.90 8.67
C ASN A 133 -2.83 22.61 9.77
N ALA A 134 -2.41 23.81 10.15
CA ALA A 134 -3.02 24.59 11.24
C ALA A 134 -4.49 24.99 10.96
N GLU A 135 -4.91 24.94 9.69
CA GLU A 135 -6.25 25.35 9.26
C GLU A 135 -7.32 24.25 9.41
N THR A 136 -6.94 22.96 9.44
CA THR A 136 -7.91 21.86 9.35
C THR A 136 -8.37 21.30 10.70
N GLU A 137 -7.55 21.25 11.74
CA GLU A 137 -7.98 20.99 13.12
C GLU A 137 -6.97 21.60 14.11
N GLY A 138 -7.47 22.38 15.07
CA GLY A 138 -6.65 23.26 15.92
C GLY A 138 -5.40 22.60 16.54
N VAL A 139 -4.24 23.26 16.35
CA VAL A 139 -2.98 23.25 17.13
C VAL A 139 -2.31 21.89 17.44
N GLU A 140 -2.93 20.73 17.20
CA GLU A 140 -2.46 19.42 17.72
C GLU A 140 -2.51 18.26 16.69
N GLY A 141 -2.82 18.53 15.42
CA GLY A 141 -3.03 17.49 14.42
C GLY A 141 -1.73 16.94 13.82
N GLU A 142 -0.92 16.16 14.54
CA GLU A 142 0.18 15.44 13.89
C GLU A 142 -0.36 14.42 12.86
N LEU A 143 0.18 14.47 11.64
CA LEU A 143 -0.15 13.53 10.57
C LEU A 143 0.91 12.43 10.53
N ALA A 144 0.51 11.22 10.94
CA ALA A 144 1.40 10.08 10.85
C ALA A 144 1.41 9.54 9.43
N TYR A 145 2.57 9.04 8.98
CA TYR A 145 2.70 8.36 7.70
C TYR A 145 3.60 7.13 7.80
N MET A 146 3.38 6.20 6.87
CA MET A 146 4.27 5.10 6.53
C MET A 146 4.36 5.04 5.01
N ARG A 147 5.58 5.12 4.48
CA ARG A 147 5.89 4.94 3.07
C ARG A 147 6.78 3.72 2.88
N ALA A 148 6.41 2.88 1.93
CA ALA A 148 7.19 1.72 1.57
C ALA A 148 7.09 1.45 0.07
N PHE A 149 8.00 0.63 -0.45
CA PHE A 149 7.81 0.02 -1.75
C PHE A 149 6.93 -1.21 -1.61
N PHE A 150 6.13 -1.45 -2.63
CA PHE A 150 5.30 -2.64 -2.73
C PHE A 150 5.63 -3.38 -4.03
N GLU A 151 5.68 -4.69 -3.96
CA GLU A 151 5.58 -5.54 -5.14
C GLU A 151 4.09 -5.66 -5.50
N ARG A 152 3.69 -5.04 -6.60
CA ARG A 152 2.34 -5.13 -7.17
C ARG A 152 2.27 -6.35 -8.09
N VAL A 153 1.45 -7.31 -7.71
CA VAL A 153 1.18 -8.54 -8.48
C VAL A 153 -0.24 -8.47 -9.01
N VAL A 154 -0.38 -8.41 -10.34
CA VAL A 154 -1.68 -8.45 -11.02
C VAL A 154 -2.03 -9.92 -11.27
N GLY A 155 -3.01 -10.45 -10.54
CA GLY A 155 -3.47 -11.82 -10.73
C GLY A 155 -4.42 -11.95 -11.92
N SER A 156 -5.30 -10.97 -12.09
CA SER A 156 -6.23 -10.88 -13.21
C SER A 156 -6.76 -9.44 -13.36
N LYS A 157 -7.68 -9.19 -14.29
CA LYS A 157 -8.43 -7.92 -14.37
C LYS A 157 -9.27 -7.62 -13.11
N ASP A 158 -9.52 -8.65 -12.30
CA ASP A 158 -10.39 -8.63 -11.13
C ASP A 158 -9.60 -8.79 -9.83
N SER A 159 -8.27 -8.93 -9.88
CA SER A 159 -7.44 -9.11 -8.69
C SER A 159 -6.04 -8.51 -8.80
N GLU A 160 -5.68 -7.69 -7.80
CA GLU A 160 -4.35 -7.13 -7.63
C GLU A 160 -3.92 -7.21 -6.16
N THR A 161 -2.66 -7.59 -5.93
CA THR A 161 -2.09 -7.68 -4.58
C THR A 161 -0.85 -6.81 -4.49
N PHE A 162 -0.70 -6.12 -3.37
CA PHE A 162 0.44 -5.27 -3.04
C PHE A 162 1.12 -5.85 -1.81
N TYR A 163 2.30 -6.43 -2.00
CA TYR A 163 3.14 -6.95 -0.92
C TYR A 163 4.16 -5.90 -0.51
N MET A 164 4.12 -5.45 0.75
CA MET A 164 5.11 -4.49 1.23
C MET A 164 6.50 -5.12 1.23
N LEU A 165 7.46 -4.41 0.62
CA LEU A 165 8.86 -4.82 0.59
C LEU A 165 9.54 -4.31 1.86
N SER A 166 9.92 -5.24 2.74
CA SER A 166 10.70 -4.91 3.94
C SER A 166 12.16 -4.61 3.55
N PRO A 167 12.77 -3.53 4.06
CA PRO A 167 14.18 -3.24 3.83
C PRO A 167 15.11 -4.26 4.50
N GLU A 168 14.63 -4.92 5.57
CA GLU A 168 15.43 -5.84 6.40
C GLU A 168 15.40 -7.30 5.92
N GLY A 169 14.72 -7.60 4.79
CA GLY A 169 14.70 -8.95 4.21
C GLY A 169 14.06 -10.02 5.11
N ASN A 170 13.13 -9.62 5.99
CA ASN A 170 12.48 -10.52 6.95
C ASN A 170 11.54 -11.54 6.26
N ASN A 171 11.15 -12.61 6.98
CA ASN A 171 10.35 -13.76 6.49
C ASN A 171 8.86 -13.43 6.16
N GLY A 172 8.63 -12.46 5.28
CA GLY A 172 7.30 -12.14 4.72
C GLY A 172 6.93 -10.65 4.82
N PRO A 173 5.89 -10.22 4.08
CA PRO A 173 5.44 -8.84 4.09
C PRO A 173 4.69 -8.53 5.38
N GLU A 174 5.12 -7.51 6.12
CA GLU A 174 4.43 -7.06 7.35
C GLU A 174 3.04 -6.46 7.02
N LEU A 175 2.89 -5.91 5.81
CA LEU A 175 1.64 -5.41 5.26
C LEU A 175 1.38 -6.00 3.88
N THR A 176 0.20 -6.57 3.69
CA THR A 176 -0.31 -6.93 2.37
C THR A 176 -1.68 -6.31 2.13
N ILE A 177 -1.87 -5.73 0.95
CA ILE A 177 -3.14 -5.12 0.54
C ILE A 177 -3.66 -5.85 -0.70
N PHE A 178 -4.89 -6.36 -0.64
CA PHE A 178 -5.55 -7.08 -1.71
C PHE A 178 -6.72 -6.25 -2.23
N PHE A 179 -6.81 -6.07 -3.55
CA PHE A 179 -8.00 -5.58 -4.21
C PHE A 179 -8.60 -6.73 -5.00
N VAL A 180 -9.90 -6.97 -4.83
CA VAL A 180 -10.59 -8.06 -5.53
C VAL A 180 -12.02 -7.67 -5.92
N ARG A 181 -12.40 -8.04 -7.15
CA ARG A 181 -13.80 -8.10 -7.58
C ARG A 181 -14.31 -9.53 -7.40
N VAL A 182 -15.37 -9.67 -6.62
CA VAL A 182 -16.05 -10.95 -6.36
C VAL A 182 -17.33 -11.08 -7.16
#